data_AF-A0A2U4F0D0-F1
#
_entry.id   AF-A0A2U4F0D0-F1
#
_cell.length_a   1.000
_cell.length_b   1.000
_cell.length_c   1.000
_cell.angle_alpha   90.00
_cell.angle_beta   90.00
_cell.angle_gamma   90.00
#
_symmetry.space_group_name_H-M   'P 1'
#
loop_
_entity.id
_entity.type
_entity.pdbx_description
1 polymer ?
#
loop_
_entity_poly.entity_id
_entity_poly.type
_entity_poly.pdbx_seq_one_letter_code
_entity_poly.pdbx_strand_id
1 'polypeptide(L)'
;MEGSFEINVKQKNEIPDELVGIFERGIKGFYGAGRELMLYLGEQLVNGKNYAYITRCTPATLHPVPYYELIIIYVDREGRASIGRRETIIESSQIGTVGGIICSSSYEASIQENESAESKHLLDLFEKAVSNVSDFYYKADLYLGHKVVQGCKYYYLAEAKDKKGENSIKLLEIYSFMDKIKVSGTKDIL
;
A
#
# COMPACT_ATOMS: atom_id res chain seq x y z
N MET A 1 2.74 -1.45 -27.44
CA MET A 1 2.41 -2.46 -26.41
C MET A 1 3.00 -1.88 -25.13
N GLU A 2 2.16 -1.34 -24.25
CA GLU A 2 2.62 -0.93 -22.92
C GLU A 2 3.02 -2.20 -22.17
N GLY A 3 4.22 -2.25 -21.60
CA GLY A 3 4.69 -3.42 -20.85
C GLY A 3 3.94 -3.57 -19.53
N SER A 4 4.01 -4.72 -18.86
CA SER A 4 3.57 -4.83 -17.46
C SER A 4 4.48 -4.00 -16.54
N PHE A 5 4.06 -3.72 -15.31
CA PHE A 5 4.94 -3.11 -14.31
C PHE A 5 6.08 -4.06 -13.94
N GLU A 6 7.31 -3.55 -13.91
CA GLU A 6 8.44 -4.18 -13.27
C GLU A 6 8.41 -3.82 -11.77
N ILE A 7 8.00 -4.80 -10.94
CA ILE A 7 7.86 -4.63 -9.50
C ILE A 7 9.24 -4.64 -8.83
N ASN A 8 9.54 -3.58 -8.08
CA ASN A 8 10.75 -3.40 -7.29
C ASN A 8 10.42 -2.54 -6.07
N VAL A 9 9.81 -3.17 -5.07
CA VAL A 9 9.29 -2.48 -3.90
C VAL A 9 10.44 -1.88 -3.08
N LYS A 10 10.29 -0.61 -2.68
CA LYS A 10 11.21 0.08 -1.77
C LYS A 10 10.43 0.69 -0.62
N GLN A 11 10.91 0.42 0.60
CA GLN A 11 10.40 1.00 1.83
C GLN A 11 10.71 2.50 1.87
N LYS A 12 9.88 3.31 2.54
CA LYS A 12 10.00 4.78 2.56
C LYS A 12 11.41 5.31 2.87
N ASN A 13 12.18 4.62 3.71
CA ASN A 13 13.53 5.03 4.10
C ASN A 13 14.61 4.60 3.09
N GLU A 14 14.25 3.78 2.12
CA GLU A 14 15.14 3.20 1.10
C GLU A 14 14.81 3.69 -0.32
N ILE A 15 13.85 4.62 -0.46
CA ILE A 15 13.48 5.20 -1.75
C ILE A 15 14.59 6.19 -2.16
N PRO A 16 15.26 6.00 -3.31
CA PRO A 16 16.24 6.95 -3.81
C PRO A 16 15.65 8.34 -4.05
N ASP A 17 16.45 9.38 -3.79
CA ASP A 17 16.07 10.79 -3.97
C ASP A 17 15.52 11.09 -5.38
N GLU A 18 16.02 10.40 -6.41
CA GLU A 18 15.49 10.55 -7.77
C GLU A 18 14.01 10.16 -7.86
N LEU A 19 13.63 9.02 -7.27
CA LEU A 19 12.25 8.54 -7.27
C LEU A 19 11.35 9.40 -6.37
N VAL A 20 11.88 9.91 -5.25
CA VAL A 20 11.19 10.91 -4.43
C VAL A 20 10.95 12.19 -5.25
N GLY A 21 11.97 12.67 -5.97
CA GLY A 21 11.87 13.85 -6.81
C GLY A 21 10.87 13.69 -7.97
N ILE A 22 10.76 12.50 -8.56
CA ILE A 22 9.71 12.21 -9.58
C ILE A 22 8.32 12.35 -8.93
N PHE A 23 8.14 11.75 -7.76
CA PHE A 23 6.88 11.83 -7.01
C PHE A 23 6.51 13.29 -6.72
N GLU A 24 7.42 14.06 -6.12
CA GLU A 24 7.22 15.47 -5.76
C GLU A 24 6.89 16.35 -6.98
N ARG A 25 7.60 16.18 -8.09
CA ARG A 25 7.30 16.90 -9.34
C ARG A 25 5.93 16.50 -9.87
N GLY A 26 5.59 15.22 -9.83
CA GLY A 26 4.33 14.69 -10.33
C GLY A 26 3.12 15.20 -9.55
N ILE A 27 3.24 15.37 -8.23
CA ILE A 27 2.17 15.91 -7.38
C ILE A 27 2.24 17.44 -7.21
N LYS A 28 3.20 18.13 -7.84
CA LYS A 28 3.34 19.58 -7.71
C LYS A 28 2.08 20.29 -8.19
N GLY A 29 1.53 21.17 -7.36
CA GLY A 29 0.27 21.86 -7.64
C GLY A 29 -0.97 21.01 -7.36
N PHE A 30 -0.82 19.79 -6.84
CA PHE A 30 -1.94 18.93 -6.45
C PHE A 30 -2.28 19.09 -4.96
N TYR A 31 -3.21 20.01 -4.68
CA TYR A 31 -3.61 20.39 -3.32
C TYR A 31 -4.80 19.56 -2.79
N GLY A 32 -5.20 19.83 -1.54
CA GLY A 32 -6.41 19.24 -0.93
C GLY A 32 -6.15 18.07 0.02
N ALA A 33 -4.94 17.51 0.03
CA ALA A 33 -4.51 16.54 1.03
C ALA A 33 -2.99 16.60 1.24
N GLY A 34 -2.55 16.41 2.49
CA GLY A 34 -1.17 16.05 2.77
C GLY A 34 -0.92 14.62 2.32
N ARG A 35 0.21 14.37 1.65
CA ARG A 35 0.60 13.06 1.13
C ARG A 35 1.95 12.66 1.68
N GLU A 36 1.96 11.55 2.40
CA GLU A 36 3.17 10.93 2.92
C GLU A 36 3.52 9.75 2.02
N LEU A 37 4.73 9.75 1.47
CA LEU A 37 5.20 8.67 0.62
C LEU A 37 5.54 7.44 1.48
N MET A 38 4.93 6.30 1.17
CA MET A 38 5.04 5.09 1.99
C MET A 38 5.83 3.99 1.30
N LEU A 39 5.59 3.79 0.00
CA LEU A 39 6.33 2.85 -0.84
C LEU A 39 6.54 3.40 -2.24
N TYR A 40 7.65 3.01 -2.86
CA TYR A 40 7.75 2.88 -4.30
C TYR A 40 7.50 1.41 -4.67
N LEU A 41 6.70 1.14 -5.71
CA LEU A 41 6.32 -0.21 -6.11
C LEU A 41 7.06 -0.73 -7.35
N GLY A 42 7.41 0.15 -8.27
CA GLY A 42 7.97 -0.26 -9.56
C GLY A 42 7.74 0.75 -10.68
N GLU A 43 8.25 0.43 -11.86
CA GLU A 43 8.09 1.24 -13.07
C GLU A 43 7.52 0.44 -14.23
N GLN A 44 6.99 1.14 -15.22
CA GLN A 44 6.43 0.55 -16.43
C GLN A 44 6.83 1.39 -17.64
N LEU A 45 7.43 0.74 -18.64
CA LEU A 45 7.80 1.40 -19.89
C LEU A 45 6.56 1.56 -20.79
N VAL A 46 6.28 2.80 -21.16
CA VAL A 46 5.17 3.19 -22.04
C VAL A 46 5.72 4.15 -23.11
N ASN A 47 4.90 5.06 -23.64
CA ASN A 47 5.42 6.20 -24.40
C ASN A 47 6.03 7.28 -23.47
N GLY A 48 7.04 6.90 -22.70
CA GLY A 48 7.48 7.55 -21.48
C GLY A 48 7.68 6.49 -20.39
N LYS A 49 7.54 6.86 -19.12
CA LYS A 49 7.59 5.91 -18.00
C LYS A 49 6.49 6.20 -16.98
N ASN A 50 5.86 5.16 -16.47
CA ASN A 50 5.00 5.23 -15.30
C ASN A 50 5.79 4.76 -14.08
N TYR A 51 5.64 5.46 -12.96
CA TYR A 51 6.21 5.12 -11.66
C TYR A 51 5.08 4.97 -10.65
N ALA A 52 5.00 3.83 -9.99
CA ALA A 52 3.93 3.53 -9.04
C ALA A 52 4.38 3.73 -7.59
N TYR A 53 3.53 4.39 -6.81
CA TYR A 53 3.78 4.73 -5.42
C TYR A 53 2.56 4.46 -4.55
N ILE A 54 2.80 4.11 -3.29
CA ILE A 54 1.76 4.11 -2.25
C ILE A 54 1.96 5.32 -1.38
N THR A 55 0.86 6.03 -1.13
CA THR A 55 0.86 7.18 -0.22
C THR A 55 -0.20 7.03 0.84
N ARG A 56 0.10 7.55 2.03
CA ARG A 56 -0.88 7.81 3.07
C ARG A 56 -1.33 9.25 2.92
N CYS A 57 -2.63 9.45 2.79
CA CYS A 57 -3.23 10.75 2.54
C CYS A 57 -4.02 11.24 3.75
N THR A 58 -3.89 12.53 4.06
CA THR A 58 -4.68 13.22 5.07
C THR A 58 -5.38 14.42 4.40
N PRO A 59 -6.70 14.35 4.14
CA PRO A 59 -7.44 15.46 3.55
C PRO A 59 -7.32 16.76 4.33
N ALA A 60 -7.23 17.90 3.65
CA ALA A 60 -7.20 19.22 4.27
C ALA A 60 -8.62 19.69 4.62
N THR A 61 -9.25 19.04 5.61
CA THR A 61 -10.63 19.32 6.06
C THR A 61 -10.69 19.42 7.59
N LEU A 62 -11.80 19.91 8.15
CA LEU A 62 -11.96 20.06 9.61
C LEU A 62 -11.90 18.72 10.36
N HIS A 63 -12.38 17.65 9.73
CA HIS A 63 -12.40 16.29 10.28
C HIS A 63 -11.77 15.33 9.27
N PRO A 64 -10.43 15.33 9.15
CA PRO A 64 -9.76 14.55 8.13
C PRO A 64 -10.00 13.06 8.34
N VAL A 65 -10.36 12.38 7.25
CA VAL A 65 -10.48 10.92 7.20
C VAL A 65 -9.28 10.39 6.41
N PRO A 66 -8.27 9.80 7.06
CA PRO A 66 -7.08 9.33 6.35
C PRO A 66 -7.40 8.17 5.42
N TYR A 67 -6.65 8.05 4.34
CA TYR A 67 -6.79 6.96 3.38
C TYR A 67 -5.43 6.60 2.75
N TYR A 68 -5.34 5.42 2.16
CA TYR A 68 -4.19 5.01 1.36
C TYR A 68 -4.56 5.04 -0.11
N GLU A 69 -3.67 5.55 -0.96
CA GLU A 69 -3.86 5.54 -2.42
C GLU A 69 -2.63 5.03 -3.17
N LEU A 70 -2.90 4.32 -4.26
CA LEU A 70 -1.97 4.12 -5.36
C LEU A 70 -1.92 5.42 -6.18
N ILE A 71 -0.72 5.93 -6.41
CA ILE A 71 -0.48 7.02 -7.36
C ILE A 71 0.50 6.52 -8.42
N ILE A 72 0.11 6.63 -9.68
CA ILE A 72 1.00 6.44 -10.82
C ILE A 72 1.38 7.81 -11.36
N ILE A 73 2.66 8.13 -11.28
CA ILE A 73 3.24 9.31 -11.90
C ILE A 73 3.76 8.94 -13.28
N TYR A 74 3.24 9.59 -14.30
CA TYR A 74 3.72 9.49 -15.67
C TYR A 74 4.80 10.54 -15.92
N VAL A 75 5.92 10.11 -16.48
CA VAL A 75 7.02 10.95 -16.95
C VAL A 75 7.13 10.80 -18.46
N ASP A 76 6.98 11.92 -19.17
CA ASP A 76 7.09 11.94 -20.63
C ASP A 76 8.55 11.88 -21.12
N ARG A 77 8.74 11.85 -22.44
CA ARG A 77 10.07 11.80 -23.06
C ARG A 77 10.92 13.06 -22.83
N GLU A 78 10.31 14.17 -22.40
CA GLU A 78 10.97 15.43 -22.08
C GLU A 78 11.26 15.54 -20.57
N GLY A 79 10.90 14.53 -19.77
CA GLY A 79 11.12 14.48 -18.33
C GLY A 79 10.07 15.21 -17.50
N ARG A 80 8.94 15.62 -18.10
CA ARG A 80 7.84 16.26 -17.37
C ARG A 80 7.03 15.20 -16.63
N ALA A 81 6.86 15.39 -15.33
CA ALA A 81 6.11 14.49 -14.46
C ALA A 81 4.68 14.99 -14.23
N SER A 82 3.71 14.09 -14.23
CA SER A 82 2.30 14.40 -13.92
C SER A 82 1.58 13.16 -13.36
N ILE A 83 0.47 13.36 -12.66
CA ILE A 83 -0.36 12.25 -12.18
C ILE A 83 -1.05 11.59 -13.37
N GLY A 84 -0.71 10.35 -13.67
CA GLY A 84 -1.35 9.54 -14.71
C GLY A 84 -2.58 8.79 -14.22
N ARG A 85 -2.51 8.21 -13.02
CA ARG A 85 -3.64 7.49 -12.39
C ARG A 85 -3.58 7.58 -10.87
N ARG A 86 -4.75 7.57 -10.24
CA ARG A 86 -4.92 7.44 -8.79
C ARG A 86 -6.02 6.44 -8.46
N GLU A 87 -5.84 5.71 -7.38
CA GLU A 87 -6.85 4.80 -6.86
C GLU A 87 -6.75 4.71 -5.34
N THR A 88 -7.87 4.96 -4.65
CA THR A 88 -7.97 4.71 -3.22
C THR A 88 -7.96 3.20 -2.96
N ILE A 89 -7.08 2.76 -2.06
CA ILE A 89 -6.91 1.35 -1.69
C ILE A 89 -7.82 1.02 -0.52
N ILE A 90 -7.69 1.77 0.57
CA ILE A 90 -8.60 1.78 1.71
C ILE A 90 -8.75 3.20 2.24
N GLU A 91 -9.84 3.46 2.93
CA GLU A 91 -10.15 4.73 3.57
C GLU A 91 -10.66 4.48 4.98
N SER A 92 -10.23 5.29 5.95
CA SER A 92 -10.77 5.26 7.30
C SER A 92 -12.27 5.55 7.26
N SER A 93 -13.02 5.01 8.19
CA SER A 93 -14.40 5.44 8.37
C SER A 93 -14.46 6.75 9.16
N GLN A 94 -15.57 7.47 9.01
CA GLN A 94 -15.82 8.68 9.80
C GLN A 94 -15.83 8.36 11.29
N ILE A 95 -15.36 9.31 12.09
CA ILE A 95 -15.36 9.23 13.56
C ILE A 95 -16.78 8.89 14.04
N GLY A 96 -16.89 7.91 14.92
CA GLY A 96 -18.18 7.41 15.44
C GLY A 96 -18.82 6.29 14.63
N THR A 97 -18.26 5.91 13.47
CA THR A 97 -18.72 4.73 12.73
C THR A 97 -18.33 3.46 13.47
N VAL A 98 -19.32 2.75 14.03
CA VAL A 98 -19.09 1.46 14.69
C VAL A 98 -18.67 0.42 13.65
N GLY A 99 -17.55 -0.25 13.91
CA GLY A 99 -17.00 -1.26 13.01
C GLY A 99 -16.47 -0.69 11.71
N GLY A 100 -16.08 0.58 11.67
CA GLY A 100 -15.41 1.18 10.52
C GLY A 100 -13.95 0.71 10.35
N ILE A 101 -13.37 0.99 9.18
CA ILE A 101 -11.93 0.84 8.97
C ILE A 101 -11.20 1.97 9.70
N ILE A 102 -10.09 1.64 10.35
CA ILE A 102 -9.17 2.58 10.97
C ILE A 102 -7.83 2.40 10.25
N CYS A 103 -7.47 3.37 9.40
CA CYS A 103 -6.16 3.38 8.75
C CYS A 103 -5.05 3.60 9.78
N SER A 104 -3.93 2.93 9.57
CA SER A 104 -2.72 3.09 10.38
C SER A 104 -2.11 4.48 10.22
N SER A 105 -1.29 4.86 11.20
CA SER A 105 -0.33 5.94 11.06
C SER A 105 0.84 5.52 10.15
N SER A 106 1.61 6.50 9.65
CA SER A 106 2.81 6.22 8.84
C SER A 106 3.89 5.43 9.59
N TYR A 107 3.88 5.45 10.92
CA TYR A 107 4.80 4.66 11.76
C TYR A 107 4.33 3.21 11.89
N GLU A 108 3.06 2.99 12.20
CA GLU A 108 2.46 1.66 12.29
C GLU A 108 2.45 0.95 10.93
N ALA A 109 2.27 1.70 9.84
CA ALA A 109 2.21 1.14 8.51
C ALA A 109 3.53 0.55 8.03
N SER A 110 4.66 1.16 8.40
CA SER A 110 6.01 0.71 8.07
C SER A 110 6.44 -0.50 8.92
N ILE A 111 5.65 -1.58 8.86
CA ILE A 111 5.81 -2.79 9.68
C ILE A 111 7.14 -3.52 9.49
N GLN A 112 7.79 -3.36 8.34
CA GLN A 112 9.12 -3.93 8.09
C GLN A 112 10.23 -3.18 8.83
N GLU A 113 10.07 -1.86 9.01
CA GLU A 113 11.05 -0.98 9.64
C GLU A 113 10.79 -0.79 11.14
N ASN A 114 9.56 -1.05 11.57
CA ASN A 114 9.09 -0.77 12.92
C ASN A 114 9.32 -1.99 13.83
N GLU A 115 10.25 -1.86 14.78
CA GLU A 115 10.65 -2.95 15.69
C GLU A 115 9.72 -3.17 16.91
N SER A 116 8.60 -2.45 16.98
CA SER A 116 7.64 -2.57 18.09
C SER A 116 7.09 -3.99 18.24
N ALA A 117 6.63 -4.32 19.45
CA ALA A 117 5.99 -5.61 19.72
C ALA A 117 4.71 -5.79 18.89
N GLU A 118 4.00 -4.68 18.67
CA GLU A 118 2.80 -4.58 17.85
C GLU A 118 3.11 -4.93 16.39
N SER A 119 4.15 -4.35 15.79
CA SER A 119 4.57 -4.70 14.41
C SER A 119 4.98 -6.16 14.28
N LYS A 120 5.74 -6.69 15.24
CA LYS A 120 6.13 -8.12 15.25
C LYS A 120 4.90 -9.02 15.33
N HIS A 121 3.92 -8.66 16.15
CA HIS A 121 2.66 -9.38 16.24
C HIS A 121 1.86 -9.32 14.93
N LEU A 122 1.80 -8.16 14.28
CA LEU A 122 1.13 -7.99 12.98
C LEU A 122 1.81 -8.79 11.86
N LEU A 123 3.14 -8.93 11.89
CA LEU A 123 3.88 -9.78 10.95
C LEU A 123 3.62 -11.27 11.23
N ASP A 124 3.64 -11.71 12.50
CA ASP A 124 3.29 -13.09 12.85
C ASP A 124 1.85 -13.45 12.45
N LEU A 125 0.91 -12.52 12.63
CA LEU A 125 -0.46 -12.66 12.13
C LEU A 125 -0.50 -12.85 10.61
N PHE A 126 0.27 -12.05 9.89
CA PHE A 126 0.39 -12.13 8.44
C PHE A 126 0.92 -13.49 8.00
N GLU A 127 2.06 -13.92 8.53
CA GLU A 127 2.70 -15.19 8.21
C GLU A 127 1.77 -16.38 8.48
N LYS A 128 1.11 -16.39 9.64
CA LYS A 128 0.10 -17.42 9.97
C LYS A 128 -1.05 -17.43 8.97
N ALA A 129 -1.54 -16.28 8.55
CA ALA A 129 -2.63 -16.20 7.58
C ALA A 129 -2.23 -16.74 6.20
N VAL A 130 -1.06 -16.34 5.69
CA VAL A 130 -0.62 -16.67 4.34
C VAL A 130 0.00 -18.07 4.22
N SER A 131 0.48 -18.65 5.32
CA SER A 131 1.00 -20.03 5.35
C SER A 131 0.02 -21.10 4.83
N ASN A 132 -1.28 -20.81 4.89
CA ASN A 132 -2.34 -21.70 4.39
C ASN A 132 -2.77 -21.40 2.94
N VAL A 133 -2.13 -20.43 2.27
CA VAL A 133 -2.39 -20.04 0.89
C VAL A 133 -1.24 -20.54 0.01
N SER A 134 -1.54 -21.42 -0.97
CA SER A 134 -0.50 -22.11 -1.73
C SER A 134 -0.23 -21.55 -3.13
N ASP A 135 -0.96 -20.52 -3.56
CA ASP A 135 -0.87 -19.97 -4.92
C ASP A 135 0.29 -18.98 -5.09
N PHE A 136 0.67 -18.30 -4.01
CA PHE A 136 1.70 -17.27 -4.01
C PHE A 136 2.60 -17.39 -2.78
N TYR A 137 3.85 -16.99 -2.94
CA TYR A 137 4.70 -16.59 -1.82
C TYR A 137 4.44 -15.11 -1.53
N TYR A 138 4.15 -14.77 -0.27
CA TYR A 138 3.79 -13.43 0.15
C TYR A 138 4.86 -12.81 1.04
N LYS A 139 5.07 -11.51 0.88
CA LYS A 139 5.85 -10.68 1.82
C LYS A 139 5.04 -9.43 2.13
N ALA A 140 4.76 -9.18 3.41
CA ALA A 140 4.06 -7.96 3.81
C ALA A 140 4.94 -6.72 3.62
N ASP A 141 4.47 -5.69 2.95
CA ASP A 141 5.23 -4.44 2.77
C ASP A 141 4.69 -3.31 3.63
N LEU A 142 3.36 -3.22 3.79
CA LEU A 142 2.71 -2.26 4.68
C LEU A 142 1.51 -2.88 5.40
N TYR A 143 1.30 -2.44 6.64
CA TYR A 143 0.02 -2.61 7.34
C TYR A 143 -0.83 -1.35 7.16
N LEU A 144 -1.92 -1.44 6.43
CA LEU A 144 -2.74 -0.28 6.09
C LEU A 144 -3.74 0.09 7.18
N GLY A 145 -4.12 -0.85 8.04
CA GLY A 145 -5.10 -0.62 9.09
C GLY A 145 -5.96 -1.83 9.39
N HIS A 146 -7.01 -1.62 10.19
CA HIS A 146 -7.90 -2.71 10.61
C HIS A 146 -9.36 -2.27 10.71
N LYS A 147 -10.24 -3.26 10.87
CA LYS A 147 -11.67 -3.11 11.11
C LYS A 147 -12.12 -4.11 12.17
N VAL A 148 -12.75 -3.62 13.22
CA VAL A 148 -13.33 -4.47 14.28
C VAL A 148 -14.68 -5.02 13.82
N VAL A 149 -14.84 -6.34 13.91
CA VAL A 149 -16.05 -7.10 13.59
C VAL A 149 -16.29 -8.12 14.72
N GLN A 150 -16.91 -9.27 14.46
CA GLN A 150 -16.74 -10.44 15.33
C GLN A 150 -15.31 -10.97 15.16
N GLY A 151 -14.35 -10.35 15.85
CA GLY A 151 -12.91 -10.46 15.59
C GLY A 151 -12.36 -9.20 14.93
N CYS A 152 -11.25 -9.33 14.22
CA CYS A 152 -10.59 -8.23 13.53
C CYS A 152 -10.28 -8.61 12.08
N LYS A 153 -10.53 -7.68 11.16
CA LYS A 153 -9.96 -7.70 9.81
C LYS A 153 -8.79 -6.75 9.74
N TYR A 154 -7.66 -7.21 9.22
CA TYR A 154 -6.43 -6.44 9.04
C TYR A 154 -6.14 -6.32 7.55
N TYR A 155 -5.65 -5.17 7.13
CA TYR A 155 -5.42 -4.84 5.72
C TYR A 155 -3.92 -4.66 5.50
N TYR A 156 -3.36 -5.40 4.55
CA TYR A 156 -1.93 -5.35 4.21
C TYR A 156 -1.74 -5.12 2.72
N LEU A 157 -0.73 -4.34 2.35
CA LEU A 157 -0.13 -4.46 1.02
C LEU A 157 1.02 -5.44 1.10
N ALA A 158 1.08 -6.33 0.13
CA ALA A 158 2.09 -7.36 0.04
C ALA A 158 2.54 -7.59 -1.40
N GLU A 159 3.85 -7.72 -1.60
CA GLU A 159 4.40 -8.41 -2.74
C GLU A 159 3.94 -9.88 -2.72
N ALA A 160 3.44 -10.33 -3.86
CA ALA A 160 2.99 -11.69 -4.09
C ALA A 160 3.70 -12.25 -5.33
N LYS A 161 4.45 -13.33 -5.13
CA LYS A 161 5.17 -14.03 -6.19
C LYS A 161 4.50 -15.35 -6.49
N ASP A 162 4.04 -15.52 -7.72
CA ASP A 162 3.38 -16.75 -8.14
C ASP A 162 4.38 -17.91 -8.35
N LYS A 163 3.87 -19.11 -8.62
CA LYS A 163 4.71 -20.29 -8.87
C LYS A 163 5.58 -20.20 -10.14
N LYS A 164 5.24 -19.31 -11.07
CA LYS A 164 6.03 -19.02 -12.29
C LYS A 164 7.12 -17.98 -12.02
N GLY A 165 7.07 -17.32 -10.87
CA GLY A 165 7.99 -16.27 -10.47
C GLY A 165 7.57 -14.87 -10.87
N GLU A 166 6.32 -14.68 -11.32
CA GLU A 166 5.75 -13.37 -11.64
C GLU A 166 5.38 -12.65 -10.34
N ASN A 167 5.85 -11.40 -10.22
CA ASN A 167 5.58 -10.54 -9.08
C ASN A 167 4.33 -9.70 -9.33
N SER A 168 3.54 -9.50 -8.27
CA SER A 168 2.37 -8.64 -8.23
C SER A 168 2.27 -7.95 -6.87
N ILE A 169 1.53 -6.86 -6.79
CA ILE A 169 1.20 -6.20 -5.52
C ILE A 169 -0.26 -6.49 -5.20
N LYS A 170 -0.52 -7.06 -4.03
CA LYS A 170 -1.87 -7.42 -3.59
C LYS A 170 -2.24 -6.72 -2.30
N LEU A 171 -3.49 -6.26 -2.22
CA LEU A 171 -4.16 -5.94 -0.97
C LEU A 171 -4.71 -7.24 -0.38
N LEU A 172 -4.28 -7.59 0.83
CA LEU A 172 -4.77 -8.73 1.57
C LEU A 172 -5.64 -8.28 2.74
N GLU A 173 -6.83 -8.89 2.85
CA GLU A 173 -7.67 -8.81 4.05
C GLU A 173 -7.47 -10.06 4.90
N ILE A 174 -6.87 -9.92 6.07
CA ILE A 174 -6.64 -11.02 7.01
C ILE A 174 -7.68 -10.95 8.12
N TYR A 175 -8.44 -12.02 8.29
CA TYR A 175 -9.38 -12.16 9.40
C TYR A 175 -8.75 -12.93 10.56
N SER A 176 -8.91 -12.42 11.78
CA SER A 176 -8.48 -13.05 13.02
C SER A 176 -9.60 -13.02 14.05
N PHE A 177 -9.94 -14.19 14.61
CA PHE A 177 -10.84 -14.31 15.74
C PHE A 177 -10.53 -15.58 16.53
N MET A 178 -10.18 -15.43 17.81
CA MET A 178 -9.67 -16.54 18.63
C MET A 178 -8.50 -17.23 17.91
N ASP A 179 -8.57 -18.54 17.71
CA ASP A 179 -7.53 -19.32 17.03
C ASP A 179 -7.68 -19.35 15.50
N LYS A 180 -8.71 -18.69 14.95
CA LYS A 180 -8.96 -18.68 13.50
C LYS A 180 -8.29 -17.47 12.85
N ILE A 181 -7.22 -17.74 12.10
CA ILE A 181 -6.51 -16.77 11.27
C ILE A 181 -6.57 -17.23 9.81
N LYS A 182 -7.00 -16.37 8.90
CA LYS A 182 -7.02 -16.69 7.45
C LYS A 182 -7.03 -15.44 6.58
N VAL A 183 -6.54 -15.59 5.35
CA VAL A 183 -6.85 -14.64 4.27
C VAL A 183 -8.34 -14.74 3.95
N SER A 184 -9.03 -13.61 4.04
CA SER A 184 -10.48 -13.49 3.85
C SER A 184 -10.86 -12.71 2.58
N GLY A 185 -9.90 -12.02 1.98
CA GLY A 185 -10.05 -11.29 0.71
C GLY A 185 -8.69 -10.94 0.13
N THR A 186 -8.62 -10.89 -1.20
CA THR A 186 -7.44 -10.49 -1.96
C THR A 186 -7.89 -9.59 -3.11
N LYS A 187 -7.10 -8.55 -3.42
CA LYS A 187 -7.32 -7.67 -4.57
C LYS A 187 -5.97 -7.33 -5.20
N ASP A 188 -5.88 -7.46 -6.52
CA ASP A 188 -4.72 -7.01 -7.29
C ASP A 188 -4.64 -5.48 -7.32
N ILE A 189 -3.46 -4.95 -7.04
CA ILE A 189 -3.15 -3.52 -7.09
C ILE A 189 -2.27 -3.23 -8.30
N LEU A 190 -1.24 -4.05 -8.54
CA LEU A 190 -0.35 -4.05 -9.71
C LEU A 190 0.03 -5.46 -10.13
#